data_AF-A0A958JHN4-F1
#
_entry.id   AF-A0A958JHN4-F1
#
_cell.length_a   1.000
_cell.length_b   1.000
_cell.length_c   1.000
_cell.angle_alpha   90.00
_cell.angle_beta   90.00
_cell.angle_gamma   90.00
#
_symmetry.space_group_name_H-M   'P 1'
#
loop_
_entity.id
_entity.type
_entity.pdbx_description
1 polymer ?
#
loop_
_entity_poly.entity_id
_entity_poly.type
_entity_poly.pdbx_seq_one_letter_code
_entity_poly.pdbx_strand_id
1 'polypeptide(L)'
;MLYSDSKRLLLAGLVLVLTACGGGGSSGVAEQRVLDSTSLATSADQASVTLLTSGSSGISQFSGSADDTGLATVDLLVEPDASGRQPTALQVVTESAGAIVVEHFATGAGTTLVSGEQPPDLTTAVRVDSLVNAFPYPAVGSSPALTPGTYRLFLRLAEAGAQVSGAVVFKEDDDATRGVVRANVHFVGSTTQDTESARAVRLALEQWRVVFASIGVTLEVDSFEWQQASAILPSPTAGSRFYVDAAQAPGVSPLALNVYLGETISRNASTDPGEEFDGVLGLSSAIPGPAVPTPKSAIAVSLAIHAGPDGAFDDREIRTLAETFAHEAGHYLGLFHPVELRSGGGYRPGDPLSDTSDCRSEAACIESGLADNVMFPTPVGGRDQSVFTPQQSEVVHLQALVD
;
A
#
# COMPACT_ATOMS: atom_id res chain seq x y z
N MET A 1 -28.59 52.72 9.28
CA MET A 1 -29.61 52.00 10.06
C MET A 1 -29.79 50.64 9.41
N LEU A 2 -29.33 49.59 10.11
CA LEU A 2 -29.51 48.15 9.93
C LEU A 2 -29.99 47.61 8.57
N TYR A 3 -29.09 46.92 7.87
CA TYR A 3 -29.44 45.89 6.87
C TYR A 3 -28.87 44.55 7.37
N SER A 4 -29.74 43.53 7.40
CA SER A 4 -29.46 42.20 7.94
C SER A 4 -28.98 41.22 6.88
N ASP A 5 -28.35 40.18 7.40
CA ASP A 5 -27.94 38.89 6.85
C ASP A 5 -28.41 38.44 5.46
N SER A 6 -27.45 37.90 4.71
CA SER A 6 -27.54 36.55 4.14
C SER A 6 -26.13 36.04 3.79
N LYS A 7 -25.56 35.23 4.68
CA LYS A 7 -24.36 34.41 4.45
C LYS A 7 -24.73 33.21 3.58
N ARG A 8 -24.08 33.07 2.42
CA ARG A 8 -23.80 31.78 1.76
C ARG A 8 -22.29 31.74 1.53
N LEU A 9 -21.55 31.06 2.41
CA LEU A 9 -20.17 30.66 2.14
C LEU A 9 -20.23 29.31 1.45
N LEU A 10 -19.83 29.28 0.18
CA LEU A 10 -19.27 28.09 -0.44
C LEU A 10 -17.93 27.81 0.24
N LEU A 11 -17.79 26.66 0.89
CA LEU A 11 -16.50 26.01 1.10
C LEU A 11 -16.45 24.81 0.17
N ALA A 12 -16.01 25.04 -1.07
CA ALA A 12 -15.38 24.03 -1.90
C ALA A 12 -13.88 24.28 -1.78
N GLY A 13 -13.25 23.58 -0.84
CA GLY A 13 -11.80 23.60 -0.62
C GLY A 13 -11.31 22.17 -0.53
N LEU A 14 -11.43 21.43 -1.64
CA LEU A 14 -10.78 20.14 -1.80
C LEU A 14 -9.28 20.42 -1.98
N VAL A 15 -8.51 20.32 -0.90
CA VAL A 15 -7.05 20.32 -0.95
C VAL A 15 -6.64 18.92 -1.39
N LEU A 16 -6.32 18.77 -2.68
CA LEU A 16 -5.65 17.59 -3.20
C LEU A 16 -4.22 17.58 -2.65
N VAL A 17 -3.97 16.80 -1.60
CA VAL A 17 -2.61 16.54 -1.11
C VAL A 17 -1.98 15.51 -2.04
N LEU A 18 -1.07 15.96 -2.90
CA LEU A 18 -0.15 15.08 -3.61
C LEU A 18 0.85 14.50 -2.61
N THR A 19 0.51 13.34 -2.06
CA THR A 19 1.43 12.55 -1.24
C THR A 19 2.33 11.75 -2.18
N ALA A 20 3.46 12.34 -2.57
CA ALA A 20 4.65 11.54 -2.81
C ALA A 20 5.02 10.91 -1.45
N CYS A 21 5.52 9.67 -1.42
CA CYS A 21 5.88 8.99 -0.16
C CYS A 21 6.86 9.76 0.74
N GLY A 22 7.43 10.90 0.29
CA GLY A 22 8.05 11.89 1.16
C GLY A 22 7.05 12.62 2.04
N GLY A 23 6.96 12.23 3.32
CA GLY A 23 6.15 12.92 4.32
C GLY A 23 6.49 14.42 4.40
N GLY A 24 5.65 15.25 3.79
CA GLY A 24 5.67 16.70 3.93
C GLY A 24 5.38 17.09 5.37
N GLY A 25 6.41 17.57 6.09
CA GLY A 25 6.22 18.20 7.39
C GLY A 25 5.51 19.54 7.22
N SER A 26 4.23 19.62 7.57
CA SER A 26 3.53 20.90 7.71
C SER A 26 3.74 21.46 9.12
N SER A 27 4.67 22.40 9.27
CA SER A 27 4.66 23.33 10.39
C SER A 27 3.61 24.42 10.11
N GLY A 28 2.39 24.18 10.56
CA GLY A 28 1.29 25.14 10.54
C GLY A 28 0.24 24.72 11.56
N VAL A 29 0.24 25.37 12.72
CA VAL A 29 -0.73 25.14 13.80
C VAL A 29 -2.12 25.54 13.30
N ALA A 30 -2.91 24.57 12.84
CA ALA A 30 -4.35 24.69 12.77
C ALA A 30 -4.92 24.13 14.07
N GLU A 31 -5.71 24.95 14.75
CA GLU A 31 -6.43 24.60 15.99
C GLU A 31 -7.30 23.36 15.76
N GLN A 32 -6.83 22.22 16.25
CA GLN A 32 -7.54 20.95 16.20
C GLN A 32 -8.62 20.98 17.28
N ARG A 33 -9.87 21.16 16.86
CA ARG A 33 -11.02 21.19 17.76
C ARG A 33 -11.30 19.76 18.23
N VAL A 34 -11.06 19.53 19.52
CA VAL A 34 -11.42 18.30 20.24
C VAL A 34 -12.92 18.06 20.08
N LEU A 35 -13.29 16.91 19.52
CA LEU A 35 -14.66 16.40 19.56
C LEU A 35 -14.81 15.55 20.82
N ASP A 36 -15.63 16.02 21.76
CA ASP A 36 -15.98 15.31 22.99
C ASP A 36 -16.69 13.99 22.66
N SER A 37 -16.12 12.88 23.15
CA SER A 37 -16.72 11.55 23.10
C SER A 37 -17.84 11.44 24.13
N THR A 38 -19.05 11.83 23.74
CA THR A 38 -20.27 11.54 24.51
C THR A 38 -20.99 10.32 23.93
N SER A 39 -21.43 9.46 24.85
CA SER A 39 -22.02 8.14 24.61
C SER A 39 -23.13 8.14 23.55
N LEU A 40 -22.92 7.37 22.47
CA LEU A 40 -23.92 7.11 21.43
C LEU A 40 -24.91 6.05 21.90
N ALA A 41 -26.19 6.45 21.99
CA ALA A 41 -27.32 5.54 22.06
C ALA A 41 -27.54 4.90 20.68
N THR A 42 -27.71 3.58 20.64
CA THR A 42 -27.96 2.79 19.43
C THR A 42 -29.35 3.08 18.85
N SER A 43 -29.41 3.87 17.79
CA SER A 43 -30.59 3.93 16.91
C SER A 43 -30.35 3.04 15.68
N ALA A 44 -31.37 2.30 15.27
CA ALA A 44 -31.29 1.12 14.40
C ALA A 44 -31.19 1.40 12.88
N ASP A 45 -30.76 2.60 12.48
CA ASP A 45 -30.54 2.97 11.07
C ASP A 45 -29.03 3.04 10.73
N GLN A 46 -28.21 2.23 11.40
CA GLN A 46 -26.79 2.15 11.04
C GLN A 46 -26.63 1.44 9.71
N ALA A 47 -25.98 2.10 8.77
CA ALA A 47 -25.55 1.51 7.52
C ALA A 47 -24.44 0.48 7.83
N SER A 48 -24.86 -0.74 8.15
CA SER A 48 -23.96 -1.86 8.43
C SER A 48 -23.89 -2.77 7.22
N VAL A 49 -22.66 -3.12 6.84
CA VAL A 49 -22.41 -4.21 5.90
C VAL A 49 -22.03 -5.43 6.73
N THR A 50 -22.98 -6.34 6.90
CA THR A 50 -22.71 -7.61 7.58
C THR A 50 -22.18 -8.62 6.57
N LEU A 51 -20.88 -8.90 6.66
CA LEU A 51 -20.25 -10.02 5.98
C LEU A 51 -20.26 -11.24 6.91
N LEU A 52 -20.95 -12.30 6.49
CA LEU A 52 -20.79 -13.63 7.07
C LEU A 52 -19.78 -14.39 6.21
N THR A 53 -18.51 -14.31 6.58
CA THR A 53 -17.44 -15.06 5.93
C THR A 53 -17.10 -16.27 6.77
N SER A 54 -17.31 -17.47 6.23
CA SER A 54 -16.73 -18.69 6.81
C SER A 54 -15.32 -18.84 6.24
N GLY A 55 -14.34 -19.05 7.12
CA GLY A 55 -12.92 -18.95 6.80
C GLY A 55 -12.37 -20.08 5.95
N SER A 56 -12.87 -20.32 4.74
CA SER A 56 -12.06 -20.98 3.71
C SER A 56 -11.24 -19.90 3.00
N SER A 57 -9.93 -20.11 2.84
CA SER A 57 -9.04 -19.31 1.98
C SER A 57 -9.80 -18.77 0.77
N GLY A 58 -10.02 -17.46 0.76
CA GLY A 58 -11.05 -16.91 -0.10
C GLY A 58 -11.21 -15.41 -0.03
N ILE A 59 -11.69 -14.88 -1.15
CA ILE A 59 -12.04 -13.47 -1.32
C ILE A 59 -13.54 -13.35 -1.04
N SER A 60 -13.91 -12.54 -0.05
CA SER A 60 -15.31 -12.27 0.28
C SER A 60 -15.67 -10.84 -0.07
N GLN A 61 -16.63 -10.66 -0.98
CA GLN A 61 -17.03 -9.34 -1.48
C GLN A 61 -18.13 -8.72 -0.62
N PHE A 62 -18.11 -7.40 -0.48
CA PHE A 62 -19.11 -6.64 0.28
C PHE A 62 -19.47 -5.31 -0.37
N SER A 63 -20.64 -4.78 0.03
CA SER A 63 -21.13 -3.48 -0.41
C SER A 63 -22.09 -2.89 0.61
N GLY A 64 -22.10 -1.56 0.74
CA GLY A 64 -23.08 -0.79 1.50
C GLY A 64 -22.88 0.70 1.34
N SER A 65 -23.31 1.47 2.34
CA SER A 65 -23.20 2.92 2.35
C SER A 65 -22.75 3.44 3.70
N ALA A 66 -22.28 4.68 3.73
CA ALA A 66 -22.09 5.43 4.96
C ALA A 66 -23.44 5.91 5.53
N ASP A 67 -23.50 6.12 6.84
CA ASP A 67 -24.63 6.75 7.52
C ASP A 67 -24.69 8.27 7.27
N ASP A 68 -25.56 8.97 8.00
CA ASP A 68 -25.74 10.42 7.92
C ASP A 68 -24.53 11.23 8.44
N THR A 69 -23.60 10.57 9.13
CA THR A 69 -22.33 11.15 9.60
C THR A 69 -21.15 10.81 8.67
N GLY A 70 -21.37 10.03 7.62
CA GLY A 70 -20.28 9.53 6.77
C GLY A 70 -19.54 8.34 7.38
N LEU A 71 -20.07 7.67 8.42
CA LEU A 71 -19.49 6.46 8.99
C LEU A 71 -20.08 5.23 8.30
N ALA A 72 -19.23 4.29 7.88
CA ALA A 72 -19.62 2.96 7.46
C ALA A 72 -18.97 1.91 8.36
N THR A 73 -19.62 0.76 8.51
CA THR A 73 -19.07 -0.37 9.27
C THR A 73 -19.01 -1.62 8.43
N VAL A 74 -17.90 -2.34 8.53
CA VAL A 74 -17.73 -3.68 7.96
C VAL A 74 -17.62 -4.66 9.14
N ASP A 75 -18.67 -5.46 9.33
CA ASP A 75 -18.68 -6.54 10.32
C ASP A 75 -18.06 -7.79 9.70
N LEU A 76 -17.04 -8.33 10.36
CA LEU A 76 -16.31 -9.52 9.93
C LEU A 76 -16.57 -10.67 10.90
N LEU A 77 -16.78 -11.86 10.36
CA LEU A 77 -16.76 -13.10 11.12
C LEU A 77 -15.49 -13.87 10.78
N VAL A 78 -14.65 -14.10 11.78
CA VAL A 78 -13.43 -14.92 11.66
C VAL A 78 -13.75 -16.29 12.25
N GLU A 79 -13.72 -17.32 11.41
CA GLU A 79 -13.95 -18.71 11.79
C GLU A 79 -12.85 -19.59 11.21
N PRO A 80 -12.56 -20.74 11.85
CA PRO A 80 -11.72 -21.76 11.23
C PRO A 80 -12.32 -22.26 9.91
N ASP A 81 -11.47 -22.73 9.01
CA ASP A 81 -11.87 -23.37 7.76
C ASP A 81 -12.55 -24.73 7.99
N ALA A 82 -13.04 -25.35 6.91
CA ALA A 82 -13.67 -26.68 6.98
C ALA A 82 -12.72 -27.78 7.50
N SER A 83 -11.41 -27.56 7.49
CA SER A 83 -10.37 -28.44 8.05
C SER A 83 -9.96 -28.08 9.48
N GLY A 84 -10.50 -26.99 10.04
CA GLY A 84 -10.19 -26.47 11.37
C GLY A 84 -8.96 -25.56 11.43
N ARG A 85 -8.38 -25.16 10.29
CA ARG A 85 -7.28 -24.18 10.25
C ARG A 85 -7.81 -22.78 10.52
N GLN A 86 -7.10 -22.00 11.33
CA GLN A 86 -7.51 -20.66 11.70
C GLN A 86 -6.86 -19.62 10.77
N PRO A 87 -7.60 -18.60 10.31
CA PRO A 87 -6.99 -17.47 9.63
C PRO A 87 -5.98 -16.79 10.55
N THR A 88 -4.77 -16.54 10.05
CA THR A 88 -3.67 -15.92 10.80
C THR A 88 -3.54 -14.43 10.51
N ALA A 89 -3.99 -14.00 9.32
CA ALA A 89 -4.11 -12.60 8.95
C ALA A 89 -5.29 -12.37 8.01
N LEU A 90 -5.64 -11.10 7.82
CA LEU A 90 -6.62 -10.63 6.86
C LEU A 90 -6.17 -9.32 6.23
N GLN A 91 -6.71 -9.03 5.05
CA GLN A 91 -6.71 -7.69 4.48
C GLN A 91 -8.13 -7.31 4.06
N VAL A 92 -8.59 -6.13 4.48
CA VAL A 92 -9.83 -5.52 4.00
C VAL A 92 -9.48 -4.46 2.97
N VAL A 93 -9.84 -4.71 1.71
CA VAL A 93 -9.72 -3.77 0.61
C VAL A 93 -11.08 -3.09 0.43
N THR A 94 -11.10 -1.76 0.52
CA THR A 94 -12.31 -0.94 0.42
C THR A 94 -12.20 0.01 -0.75
N GLU A 95 -13.30 0.23 -1.46
CA GLU A 95 -13.43 1.15 -2.57
C GLU A 95 -14.58 2.12 -2.33
N SER A 96 -14.37 3.40 -2.65
CA SER A 96 -15.36 4.48 -2.55
C SER A 96 -15.14 5.51 -3.65
N ALA A 97 -16.17 6.22 -4.07
CA ALA A 97 -16.02 7.32 -5.03
C ALA A 97 -15.29 8.55 -4.44
N GLY A 98 -15.21 8.63 -3.11
CA GLY A 98 -14.62 9.77 -2.39
C GLY A 98 -13.43 9.39 -1.52
N ALA A 99 -13.08 10.29 -0.61
CA ALA A 99 -12.09 10.00 0.41
C ALA A 99 -12.61 8.98 1.42
N ILE A 100 -11.72 8.09 1.84
CA ILE A 100 -11.96 6.99 2.79
C ILE A 100 -10.77 6.87 3.74
N VAL A 101 -11.04 6.59 5.01
CA VAL A 101 -10.04 6.32 6.03
C VAL A 101 -10.56 5.32 7.07
N VAL A 102 -9.69 4.44 7.56
CA VAL A 102 -9.98 3.59 8.71
C VAL A 102 -9.86 4.42 9.99
N GLU A 103 -10.95 4.59 10.73
CA GLU A 103 -10.90 5.25 12.04
C GLU A 103 -10.34 4.30 13.09
N HIS A 104 -10.87 3.09 13.16
CA HIS A 104 -10.38 2.05 14.05
C HIS A 104 -10.88 0.66 13.63
N PHE A 105 -10.22 -0.35 14.16
CA PHE A 105 -10.58 -1.76 14.05
C PHE A 105 -10.71 -2.36 15.45
N ALA A 106 -11.80 -3.08 15.72
CA ALA A 106 -12.10 -3.60 17.05
C ALA A 106 -12.65 -5.03 17.01
N THR A 107 -12.53 -5.74 18.13
CA THR A 107 -13.28 -6.97 18.36
C THR A 107 -14.77 -6.68 18.53
N GLY A 108 -15.63 -7.69 18.37
CA GLY A 108 -17.07 -7.56 18.61
C GLY A 108 -17.44 -7.31 20.07
N ALA A 109 -16.49 -7.52 21.00
CA ALA A 109 -16.62 -7.09 22.39
C ALA A 109 -16.30 -5.60 22.60
N GLY A 110 -15.86 -4.89 21.56
CA GLY A 110 -15.52 -3.46 21.59
C GLY A 110 -14.07 -3.15 21.95
N THR A 111 -13.17 -4.14 22.02
CA THR A 111 -11.75 -3.88 22.26
C THR A 111 -11.11 -3.34 20.98
N THR A 112 -10.64 -2.09 21.00
CA THR A 112 -9.89 -1.50 19.89
C THR A 112 -8.53 -2.17 19.73
N LEU A 113 -8.24 -2.62 18.51
CA LEU A 113 -7.00 -3.29 18.11
C LEU A 113 -6.10 -2.35 17.30
N VAL A 114 -6.69 -1.50 16.47
CA VAL A 114 -5.99 -0.46 15.69
C VAL A 114 -6.81 0.83 15.78
N SER A 115 -6.14 1.97 15.92
CA SER A 115 -6.77 3.30 15.90
C SER A 115 -5.96 4.23 15.00
N GLY A 116 -6.64 4.96 14.11
CA GLY A 116 -6.00 5.98 13.27
C GLY A 116 -5.54 7.23 14.02
N GLU A 117 -5.84 7.34 15.30
CA GLU A 117 -5.36 8.43 16.16
C GLU A 117 -4.02 8.10 16.84
N GLN A 118 -3.55 6.86 16.76
CA GLN A 118 -2.38 6.38 17.50
C GLN A 118 -1.16 6.21 16.58
N PRO A 119 -0.17 7.12 16.64
CA PRO A 119 1.09 6.94 15.94
C PRO A 119 2.01 5.95 16.67
N PRO A 120 3.02 5.38 16.00
CA PRO A 120 3.27 5.45 14.55
C PRO A 120 2.20 4.69 13.76
N ASP A 121 1.95 5.13 12.52
CA ASP A 121 0.99 4.46 11.64
C ASP A 121 1.51 3.05 11.33
N LEU A 122 0.67 2.04 11.59
CA LEU A 122 0.97 0.66 11.22
C LEU A 122 0.57 0.34 9.76
N THR A 123 -0.16 1.26 9.13
CA THR A 123 -0.66 1.13 7.76
C THR A 123 -1.07 2.51 7.25
N THR A 124 -0.98 2.74 5.94
CA THR A 124 -1.54 3.94 5.30
C THR A 124 -3.06 3.94 5.29
N ALA A 125 -3.72 2.83 5.60
CA ALA A 125 -5.17 2.73 5.67
C ALA A 125 -5.82 3.70 6.69
N VAL A 126 -5.08 4.10 7.72
CA VAL A 126 -5.53 5.08 8.72
C VAL A 126 -5.30 6.54 8.28
N ARG A 127 -4.73 6.75 7.09
CA ARG A 127 -4.64 8.07 6.47
C ARG A 127 -5.78 8.25 5.48
N VAL A 128 -6.16 9.50 5.26
CA VAL A 128 -7.15 9.84 4.23
C VAL A 128 -6.56 9.50 2.87
N ASP A 129 -7.24 8.59 2.17
CA ASP A 129 -6.94 8.24 0.78
C ASP A 129 -8.20 8.41 -0.08
N SER A 130 -8.04 8.49 -1.39
CA SER A 130 -9.14 8.49 -2.36
C SER A 130 -9.23 7.14 -3.06
N LEU A 131 -10.44 6.79 -3.47
CA LEU A 131 -10.75 5.62 -4.30
C LEU A 131 -10.61 4.27 -3.61
N VAL A 132 -9.44 3.94 -3.08
CA VAL A 132 -9.13 2.60 -2.53
C VAL A 132 -8.36 2.73 -1.24
N ASN A 133 -8.66 1.86 -0.27
CA ASN A 133 -7.93 1.74 0.98
C ASN A 133 -7.74 0.26 1.34
N ALA A 134 -6.53 -0.13 1.74
CA ALA A 134 -6.15 -1.52 2.01
C ALA A 134 -5.65 -1.67 3.45
N PHE A 135 -6.51 -2.23 4.31
CA PHE A 135 -6.26 -2.38 5.74
C PHE A 135 -5.79 -3.81 6.06
N PRO A 136 -4.54 -4.02 6.51
CA PRO A 136 -4.07 -5.32 6.99
C PRO A 136 -4.34 -5.51 8.49
N TYR A 137 -4.57 -6.75 8.90
CA TYR A 137 -4.50 -7.13 10.30
C TYR A 137 -4.13 -8.62 10.48
N PRO A 138 -3.17 -8.98 11.35
CA PRO A 138 -2.23 -8.11 12.05
C PRO A 138 -1.33 -7.30 11.10
N ALA A 139 -0.97 -6.08 11.47
CA ALA A 139 -0.08 -5.24 10.64
C ALA A 139 1.41 -5.44 10.97
N VAL A 140 1.71 -5.84 12.22
CA VAL A 140 3.06 -6.12 12.74
C VAL A 140 2.98 -7.28 13.74
N GLY A 141 4.11 -7.96 13.98
CA GLY A 141 4.18 -9.11 14.89
C GLY A 141 3.74 -8.88 16.33
N SER A 142 3.88 -7.64 16.82
CA SER A 142 3.47 -7.25 18.17
C SER A 142 1.96 -7.01 18.29
N SER A 143 1.22 -6.99 17.18
CA SER A 143 -0.24 -6.88 17.19
C SER A 143 -0.86 -8.14 17.79
N PRO A 144 -2.00 -8.03 18.51
CA PRO A 144 -2.72 -9.22 18.95
C PRO A 144 -3.05 -10.16 17.78
N ALA A 145 -2.88 -11.46 17.99
CA ALA A 145 -3.22 -12.45 16.98
C ALA A 145 -4.72 -12.43 16.66
N LEU A 146 -5.05 -12.72 15.39
CA LEU A 146 -6.42 -12.95 14.99
C LEU A 146 -6.95 -14.22 15.68
N THR A 147 -8.10 -14.12 16.31
CA THR A 147 -8.77 -15.26 16.99
C THR A 147 -10.20 -15.42 16.47
N PRO A 148 -10.77 -16.64 16.50
CA PRO A 148 -12.15 -16.85 16.08
C PRO A 148 -13.13 -15.93 16.83
N GLY A 149 -13.99 -15.26 16.08
CA GLY A 149 -14.94 -14.30 16.64
C GLY A 149 -15.36 -13.23 15.63
N THR A 150 -16.15 -12.28 16.12
CA THR A 150 -16.59 -11.14 15.32
C THR A 150 -15.63 -9.97 15.47
N TYR A 151 -15.40 -9.23 14.40
CA TYR A 151 -14.62 -7.99 14.37
C TYR A 151 -15.40 -6.92 13.61
N ARG A 152 -15.02 -5.66 13.82
CA ARG A 152 -15.64 -4.52 13.16
C ARG A 152 -14.58 -3.53 12.72
N LEU A 153 -14.62 -3.18 11.44
CA LEU A 153 -13.86 -2.10 10.84
C LEU A 153 -14.75 -0.87 10.70
N PHE A 154 -14.28 0.27 11.19
CA PHE A 154 -14.98 1.55 11.12
C PHE A 154 -14.31 2.43 10.06
N LEU A 155 -15.08 2.78 9.04
CA LEU A 155 -14.63 3.55 7.88
C LEU A 155 -15.28 4.93 7.90
N ARG A 156 -14.48 5.99 7.85
CA ARG A 156 -14.99 7.34 7.61
C ARG A 156 -14.88 7.66 6.13
N LEU A 157 -16.01 8.04 5.54
CA LEU A 157 -16.13 8.51 4.17
C LEU A 157 -16.32 10.03 4.14
N ALA A 158 -15.94 10.65 3.03
CA ALA A 158 -16.05 12.09 2.84
C ALA A 158 -17.50 12.62 2.86
N GLU A 159 -18.47 11.79 2.45
CA GLU A 159 -19.87 12.19 2.26
C GLU A 159 -20.83 11.22 2.96
N ALA A 160 -21.88 11.75 3.57
CA ALA A 160 -22.99 10.98 4.11
C ALA A 160 -23.70 10.19 2.99
N GLY A 161 -24.08 8.93 3.25
CA GLY A 161 -24.71 8.08 2.24
C GLY A 161 -23.77 7.62 1.11
N ALA A 162 -22.48 7.98 1.15
CA ALA A 162 -21.50 7.53 0.16
C ALA A 162 -21.47 6.01 0.08
N GLN A 163 -21.43 5.47 -1.13
CA GLN A 163 -21.35 4.02 -1.34
C GLN A 163 -19.94 3.53 -1.03
N VAL A 164 -19.86 2.35 -0.42
CA VAL A 164 -18.61 1.63 -0.18
C VAL A 164 -18.77 0.19 -0.64
N SER A 165 -17.76 -0.34 -1.31
CA SER A 165 -17.68 -1.77 -1.66
C SER A 165 -16.28 -2.27 -1.40
N GLY A 166 -16.06 -3.57 -1.52
CA GLY A 166 -14.71 -4.10 -1.36
C GLY A 166 -14.65 -5.59 -1.16
N ALA A 167 -13.48 -6.05 -0.73
CA ALA A 167 -13.20 -7.44 -0.48
C ALA A 167 -12.46 -7.65 0.83
N VAL A 168 -12.67 -8.80 1.45
CA VAL A 168 -11.86 -9.32 2.55
C VAL A 168 -11.09 -10.52 2.03
N VAL A 169 -9.78 -10.52 2.22
CA VAL A 169 -8.88 -11.63 1.90
C VAL A 169 -8.33 -12.18 3.20
N PHE A 170 -8.55 -13.46 3.47
CA PHE A 170 -7.96 -14.15 4.62
C PHE A 170 -6.70 -14.91 4.21
N LYS A 171 -5.70 -14.91 5.10
CA LYS A 171 -4.51 -15.75 5.03
C LYS A 171 -4.61 -16.86 6.06
N GLU A 172 -4.26 -18.06 5.64
CA GLU A 172 -4.25 -19.28 6.46
C GLU A 172 -2.86 -19.90 6.39
N ASP A 173 -1.90 -19.26 7.04
CA ASP A 173 -0.52 -19.72 7.07
C ASP A 173 -0.04 -19.76 8.51
N ASP A 174 0.34 -20.95 8.95
CA ASP A 174 0.87 -21.23 10.28
C ASP A 174 2.40 -21.12 10.35
N ASP A 175 3.07 -20.85 9.22
CA ASP A 175 4.52 -20.69 9.14
C ASP A 175 4.93 -19.27 8.71
N ALA A 176 5.06 -18.39 9.70
CA ALA A 176 5.55 -17.02 9.50
C ALA A 176 7.07 -16.91 9.17
N THR A 177 7.71 -17.98 8.70
CA THR A 177 9.13 -17.99 8.32
C THR A 177 9.38 -18.39 6.86
N ARG A 178 8.35 -18.87 6.15
CA ARG A 178 8.44 -19.20 4.74
C ARG A 178 7.14 -18.86 4.04
N GLY A 179 7.22 -18.58 2.74
CA GLY A 179 6.01 -18.37 1.96
C GLY A 179 6.31 -18.19 0.48
N VAL A 180 5.26 -18.07 -0.30
CA VAL A 180 5.30 -17.81 -1.74
C VAL A 180 4.61 -16.48 -2.00
N VAL A 181 5.29 -15.60 -2.73
CA VAL A 181 4.68 -14.40 -3.30
C VAL A 181 4.64 -14.55 -4.80
N ARG A 182 3.43 -14.46 -5.36
CA ARG A 182 3.23 -14.37 -6.81
C ARG A 182 3.34 -12.92 -7.25
N ALA A 183 4.00 -12.69 -8.37
CA ALA A 183 4.13 -11.39 -8.98
C ALA A 183 3.81 -11.47 -10.48
N ASN A 184 2.86 -10.64 -10.91
CA ASN A 184 2.58 -10.38 -12.31
C ASN A 184 3.43 -9.17 -12.74
N VAL A 185 4.38 -9.37 -13.66
CA VAL A 185 5.22 -8.31 -14.22
C VAL A 185 4.70 -7.93 -15.60
N HIS A 186 4.14 -6.73 -15.69
CA HIS A 186 3.52 -6.18 -16.88
C HIS A 186 4.49 -5.25 -17.62
N PHE A 187 4.90 -5.61 -18.82
CA PHE A 187 5.73 -4.82 -19.72
C PHE A 187 4.83 -3.91 -20.57
N VAL A 188 4.82 -2.61 -20.29
CA VAL A 188 3.89 -1.63 -20.89
C VAL A 188 4.60 -0.77 -21.93
N GLY A 189 4.00 -0.66 -23.13
CA GLY A 189 4.58 0.06 -24.26
C GLY A 189 5.77 -0.64 -24.90
N SER A 190 6.36 -0.03 -25.95
CA SER A 190 7.45 -0.63 -26.73
C SER A 190 8.81 -0.55 -26.06
N THR A 191 9.05 0.46 -25.22
CA THR A 191 10.35 0.70 -24.55
C THR A 191 10.71 -0.46 -23.62
N THR A 192 9.73 -1.07 -22.98
CA THR A 192 9.97 -2.21 -22.08
C THR A 192 10.33 -3.50 -22.83
N GLN A 193 10.20 -3.52 -24.16
CA GLN A 193 10.39 -4.71 -25.00
C GLN A 193 11.67 -4.69 -25.83
N ASP A 194 12.45 -3.60 -25.78
CA ASP A 194 13.75 -3.61 -26.43
C ASP A 194 14.66 -4.66 -25.77
N THR A 195 15.61 -5.20 -26.54
CA THR A 195 16.43 -6.33 -26.10
C THR A 195 17.30 -5.99 -24.90
N GLU A 196 17.73 -4.74 -24.75
CA GLU A 196 18.59 -4.31 -23.66
C GLU A 196 17.78 -4.13 -22.37
N SER A 197 16.65 -3.42 -22.43
CA SER A 197 15.73 -3.28 -21.30
C SER A 197 15.20 -4.64 -20.83
N ALA A 198 14.78 -5.51 -21.75
CA ALA A 198 14.30 -6.85 -21.40
C ALA A 198 15.40 -7.69 -20.73
N ARG A 199 16.67 -7.54 -21.17
CA ARG A 199 17.82 -8.20 -20.52
C ARG A 199 18.03 -7.64 -19.10
N ALA A 200 18.04 -6.32 -18.95
CA ALA A 200 18.25 -5.64 -17.68
C ALA A 200 17.17 -6.03 -16.66
N VAL A 201 15.90 -5.96 -17.05
CA VAL A 201 14.76 -6.37 -16.22
C VAL A 201 14.89 -7.83 -15.79
N ARG A 202 15.20 -8.75 -16.70
CA ARG A 202 15.36 -10.17 -16.34
C ARG A 202 16.44 -10.37 -15.28
N LEU A 203 17.60 -9.71 -15.41
CA LEU A 203 18.69 -9.78 -14.44
C LEU A 203 18.30 -9.15 -13.10
N ALA A 204 17.55 -8.05 -13.13
CA ALA A 204 17.02 -7.41 -11.92
C ALA A 204 15.99 -8.31 -11.21
N LEU A 205 15.10 -8.98 -11.94
CA LEU A 205 14.14 -9.96 -11.39
C LEU A 205 14.87 -11.16 -10.76
N GLU A 206 16.00 -11.59 -11.31
CA GLU A 206 16.84 -12.63 -10.69
C GLU A 206 17.40 -12.18 -9.33
N GLN A 207 17.86 -10.93 -9.22
CA GLN A 207 18.34 -10.37 -7.95
C GLN A 207 17.21 -10.14 -6.94
N TRP A 208 16.04 -9.66 -7.39
CA TRP A 208 14.87 -9.49 -6.52
C TRP A 208 14.46 -10.83 -5.86
N ARG A 209 14.49 -11.94 -6.62
CA ARG A 209 14.28 -13.29 -6.07
C ARG A 209 15.28 -13.63 -4.97
N VAL A 210 16.56 -13.27 -5.12
CA VAL A 210 17.59 -13.52 -4.09
C VAL A 210 17.29 -12.70 -2.82
N VAL A 211 16.89 -11.44 -2.96
CA VAL A 211 16.55 -10.57 -1.83
C VAL A 211 15.40 -11.17 -1.00
N PHE A 212 14.30 -11.57 -1.63
CA PHE A 212 13.16 -12.17 -0.91
C PHE A 212 13.46 -13.59 -0.39
N ALA A 213 14.27 -14.37 -1.09
CA ALA A 213 14.70 -15.68 -0.58
C ALA A 213 15.49 -15.59 0.74
N SER A 214 16.13 -14.44 1.03
CA SER A 214 16.84 -14.21 2.29
C SER A 214 15.93 -14.23 3.53
N ILE A 215 14.64 -13.98 3.36
CA ILE A 215 13.61 -14.02 4.40
C ILE A 215 12.68 -15.23 4.28
N GLY A 216 13.07 -16.24 3.50
CA GLY A 216 12.27 -17.46 3.31
C GLY A 216 11.09 -17.29 2.35
N VAL A 217 10.99 -16.17 1.62
CA VAL A 217 9.93 -15.95 0.63
C VAL A 217 10.41 -16.35 -0.77
N THR A 218 9.66 -17.24 -1.41
CA THR A 218 9.87 -17.61 -2.82
C THR A 218 9.05 -16.68 -3.71
N LEU A 219 9.71 -16.01 -4.66
CA LEU A 219 9.04 -15.17 -5.66
C LEU A 219 8.76 -15.95 -6.95
N GLU A 220 7.48 -16.21 -7.21
CA GLU A 220 6.97 -16.76 -8.46
C GLU A 220 6.56 -15.61 -9.38
N VAL A 221 7.21 -15.48 -10.54
CA VAL A 221 7.01 -14.34 -11.43
C VAL A 221 6.46 -14.81 -12.77
N ASP A 222 5.31 -14.26 -13.14
CA ASP A 222 4.71 -14.36 -14.47
C ASP A 222 4.82 -13.03 -15.19
N SER A 223 5.02 -13.07 -16.51
CA SER A 223 5.22 -11.87 -17.33
C SER A 223 4.11 -11.68 -18.36
N PHE A 224 3.68 -10.43 -18.54
CA PHE A 224 2.61 -10.04 -19.45
C PHE A 224 3.01 -8.82 -20.28
N GLU A 225 2.60 -8.75 -21.54
CA GLU A 225 3.00 -7.70 -22.47
C GLU A 225 1.82 -6.84 -22.93
N TRP A 226 1.99 -5.51 -22.92
CA TRP A 226 0.97 -4.51 -23.26
C TRP A 226 1.48 -3.51 -24.31
N GLN A 227 1.77 -4.00 -25.51
CA GLN A 227 2.39 -3.21 -26.58
C GLN A 227 1.58 -2.00 -27.05
N GLN A 228 0.25 -2.08 -26.98
CA GLN A 228 -0.65 -1.03 -27.48
C GLN A 228 -0.94 0.06 -26.44
N ALA A 229 -0.45 -0.09 -25.22
CA ALA A 229 -0.59 0.89 -24.17
C ALA A 229 0.47 2.00 -24.30
N SER A 230 0.16 3.18 -23.75
CA SER A 230 1.16 4.24 -23.58
C SER A 230 2.31 3.73 -22.70
N ALA A 231 3.55 4.06 -23.07
CA ALA A 231 4.72 3.74 -22.25
C ALA A 231 4.78 4.57 -20.95
N ILE A 232 3.94 5.60 -20.80
CA ILE A 232 3.79 6.39 -19.59
C ILE A 232 2.75 5.71 -18.67
N LEU A 233 3.20 5.23 -17.52
CA LEU A 233 2.32 4.61 -16.52
C LEU A 233 1.50 5.67 -15.76
N PRO A 234 0.20 5.45 -15.48
CA PRO A 234 -0.55 6.28 -14.54
C PRO A 234 0.08 6.24 -13.14
N SER A 235 -0.06 7.27 -12.32
CA SER A 235 0.34 7.16 -10.90
C SER A 235 -0.50 6.08 -10.19
N PRO A 236 0.11 5.05 -9.58
CA PRO A 236 -0.62 4.06 -8.78
C PRO A 236 -1.25 4.66 -7.52
N THR A 237 -0.73 5.79 -7.01
CA THR A 237 -1.34 6.49 -5.85
C THR A 237 -2.57 7.31 -6.25
N ALA A 238 -2.66 7.76 -7.51
CA ALA A 238 -3.88 8.37 -8.05
C ALA A 238 -4.93 7.32 -8.46
N GLY A 239 -4.47 6.13 -8.83
CA GLY A 239 -5.29 5.03 -9.31
C GLY A 239 -5.69 5.15 -10.79
N SER A 240 -5.86 4.02 -11.46
CA SER A 240 -6.26 3.98 -12.87
C SER A 240 -7.02 2.70 -13.23
N ARG A 241 -7.99 2.82 -14.14
CA ARG A 241 -8.71 1.66 -14.68
C ARG A 241 -7.79 0.71 -15.45
N PHE A 242 -6.70 1.21 -16.01
CA PHE A 242 -5.67 0.40 -16.67
C PHE A 242 -5.18 -0.74 -15.76
N TYR A 243 -4.94 -0.46 -14.48
CA TYR A 243 -4.47 -1.45 -13.51
C TYR A 243 -5.52 -2.53 -13.22
N VAL A 244 -6.80 -2.16 -13.19
CA VAL A 244 -7.88 -3.14 -13.03
C VAL A 244 -7.96 -4.06 -14.24
N ASP A 245 -7.99 -3.48 -15.45
CA ASP A 245 -8.16 -4.25 -16.67
C ASP A 245 -6.95 -5.18 -16.93
N ALA A 246 -5.73 -4.73 -16.59
CA ALA A 246 -4.53 -5.54 -16.67
C ALA A 246 -4.48 -6.65 -15.64
N ALA A 247 -4.82 -6.38 -14.37
CA ALA A 247 -4.84 -7.37 -13.29
C ALA A 247 -5.96 -8.43 -13.47
N GLN A 248 -6.98 -8.15 -14.29
CA GLN A 248 -8.08 -9.05 -14.61
C GLN A 248 -7.91 -9.78 -15.95
N ALA A 249 -6.79 -9.60 -16.62
CA ALA A 249 -6.56 -10.21 -17.93
C ALA A 249 -6.43 -11.74 -17.84
N PRO A 250 -6.78 -12.48 -18.90
CA PRO A 250 -6.66 -13.94 -18.90
C PRO A 250 -5.24 -14.41 -18.56
N GLY A 251 -5.13 -15.33 -17.59
CA GLY A 251 -3.85 -15.89 -17.15
C GLY A 251 -3.13 -15.09 -16.06
N VAL A 252 -3.60 -13.89 -15.73
CA VAL A 252 -3.07 -13.09 -14.63
C VAL A 252 -3.56 -13.64 -13.28
N SER A 253 -2.65 -13.81 -12.33
CA SER A 253 -3.01 -14.29 -10.99
C SER A 253 -3.73 -13.18 -10.22
N PRO A 254 -4.96 -13.42 -9.70
CA PRO A 254 -5.76 -12.37 -9.05
C PRO A 254 -5.25 -12.00 -7.64
N LEU A 255 -4.50 -12.90 -7.00
CA LEU A 255 -3.84 -12.68 -5.71
C LEU A 255 -2.33 -12.69 -5.94
N ALA A 256 -1.81 -11.55 -6.37
CA ALA A 256 -0.40 -11.36 -6.68
C ALA A 256 -0.01 -9.88 -6.59
N LEU A 257 1.28 -9.61 -6.43
CA LEU A 257 1.84 -8.30 -6.69
C LEU A 257 1.70 -7.98 -8.19
N ASN A 258 1.14 -6.82 -8.53
CA ASN A 258 1.10 -6.38 -9.93
C ASN A 258 2.14 -5.28 -10.13
N VAL A 259 3.25 -5.64 -10.79
CA VAL A 259 4.37 -4.74 -11.09
C VAL A 259 4.28 -4.31 -12.54
N TYR A 260 4.20 -3.02 -12.78
CA TYR A 260 4.08 -2.43 -14.11
C TYR A 260 5.38 -1.71 -14.45
N LEU A 261 5.99 -2.11 -15.56
CA LEU A 261 7.18 -1.50 -16.13
C LEU A 261 6.73 -0.62 -17.28
N GLY A 262 7.18 0.62 -17.30
CA GLY A 262 6.96 1.56 -18.40
C GLY A 262 8.22 2.36 -18.66
N GLU A 263 8.17 3.25 -19.64
CA GLU A 263 9.26 4.19 -19.89
C GLU A 263 9.38 5.18 -18.73
N THR A 264 8.26 5.75 -18.28
CA THR A 264 8.19 6.68 -17.15
C THR A 264 6.87 6.56 -16.38
N ILE A 265 6.76 7.26 -15.25
CA ILE A 265 5.58 7.29 -14.37
C ILE A 265 4.98 8.70 -14.42
N SER A 266 3.67 8.80 -14.55
CA SER A 266 2.92 10.06 -14.46
C SER A 266 2.67 10.46 -13.00
N ARG A 267 2.62 11.76 -12.71
CA ARG A 267 2.24 12.33 -11.40
C ARG A 267 0.76 12.15 -11.09
N ASN A 268 -0.05 11.90 -12.12
CA ASN A 268 -1.50 11.79 -12.02
C ASN A 268 -2.00 10.52 -12.73
N ALA A 269 -3.33 10.32 -12.80
CA ALA A 269 -3.93 9.14 -13.40
C ALA A 269 -3.89 9.09 -14.95
N SER A 270 -3.34 10.11 -15.61
CA SER A 270 -3.33 10.25 -17.08
C SER A 270 -2.07 9.64 -17.69
N THR A 271 -2.24 9.02 -18.87
CA THR A 271 -1.16 8.38 -19.65
C THR A 271 -0.90 9.05 -21.00
N ASP A 272 -1.74 10.02 -21.39
CA ASP A 272 -1.63 10.77 -22.65
C ASP A 272 -2.24 12.18 -22.46
N PRO A 273 -1.43 13.27 -22.52
CA PRO A 273 0.02 13.28 -22.71
C PRO A 273 0.83 12.81 -21.48
N GLY A 274 0.16 12.48 -20.36
CA GLY A 274 0.82 12.20 -19.08
C GLY A 274 1.48 13.44 -18.46
N GLU A 275 1.74 13.44 -17.16
CA GLU A 275 2.56 14.47 -16.50
C GLU A 275 3.73 13.79 -15.81
N GLU A 276 4.89 13.74 -16.47
CA GLU A 276 6.04 12.98 -15.97
C GLU A 276 6.42 13.32 -14.51
N PHE A 277 6.60 12.26 -13.73
CA PHE A 277 7.07 12.31 -12.35
C PHE A 277 8.59 12.18 -12.31
N ASP A 278 9.25 13.27 -12.72
CA ASP A 278 10.71 13.37 -12.70
C ASP A 278 11.33 12.97 -11.35
N GLY A 279 12.38 12.15 -11.40
CA GLY A 279 13.13 11.67 -10.24
C GLY A 279 12.58 10.42 -9.54
N VAL A 280 11.49 9.80 -10.02
CA VAL A 280 10.87 8.62 -9.38
C VAL A 280 11.30 7.32 -10.06
N LEU A 281 12.02 6.48 -9.31
CA LEU A 281 12.45 5.15 -9.75
C LEU A 281 11.27 4.17 -9.80
N GLY A 282 10.51 4.10 -8.70
CA GLY A 282 9.34 3.27 -8.53
C GLY A 282 8.33 3.93 -7.61
N LEU A 283 7.10 3.40 -7.62
CA LEU A 283 6.04 3.87 -6.75
C LEU A 283 5.04 2.74 -6.47
N SER A 284 4.90 2.38 -5.20
CA SER A 284 3.79 1.58 -4.69
C SER A 284 2.55 2.46 -4.46
N SER A 285 1.37 1.89 -4.69
CA SER A 285 0.09 2.56 -4.53
C SER A 285 -0.26 2.97 -3.10
N ALA A 286 0.16 2.15 -2.13
CA ALA A 286 -0.17 2.25 -0.71
C ALA A 286 0.73 1.29 0.11
N ILE A 287 0.64 1.39 1.44
CA ILE A 287 1.36 0.54 2.40
C ILE A 287 0.34 -0.08 3.39
N PRO A 288 -0.04 -1.36 3.24
CA PRO A 288 0.19 -2.21 2.08
C PRO A 288 -0.65 -1.77 0.87
N GLY A 289 -0.35 -2.33 -0.29
CA GLY A 289 -1.20 -2.24 -1.47
C GLY A 289 -2.39 -3.22 -1.41
N PRO A 290 -3.45 -3.01 -2.22
CA PRO A 290 -4.59 -3.91 -2.28
C PRO A 290 -4.23 -5.34 -2.75
N ALA A 291 -4.68 -6.36 -2.02
CA ALA A 291 -4.45 -7.77 -2.39
C ALA A 291 -5.34 -8.27 -3.53
N VAL A 292 -6.36 -7.49 -3.91
CA VAL A 292 -7.27 -7.79 -5.03
C VAL A 292 -7.17 -6.70 -6.10
N PRO A 293 -7.56 -7.00 -7.37
CA PRO A 293 -7.56 -6.01 -8.44
C PRO A 293 -8.43 -4.79 -8.10
N THR A 294 -7.82 -3.60 -8.08
CA THR A 294 -8.47 -2.29 -7.88
C THR A 294 -7.77 -1.23 -8.72
N PRO A 295 -8.32 -0.01 -8.85
CA PRO A 295 -7.60 1.07 -9.53
C PRO A 295 -6.24 1.39 -8.91
N LYS A 296 -6.00 1.03 -7.65
CA LYS A 296 -4.75 1.24 -6.93
C LYS A 296 -4.00 -0.06 -6.65
N SER A 297 -4.27 -1.17 -7.35
CA SER A 297 -3.54 -2.43 -7.14
C SER A 297 -2.30 -2.53 -8.03
N ALA A 298 -1.34 -1.61 -7.84
CA ALA A 298 -0.18 -1.51 -8.73
C ALA A 298 1.10 -1.00 -8.03
N ILE A 299 2.22 -1.58 -8.43
CA ILE A 299 3.56 -1.02 -8.31
C ILE A 299 3.95 -0.52 -9.71
N ALA A 300 4.34 0.74 -9.85
CA ALA A 300 4.84 1.28 -11.11
C ALA A 300 6.35 1.49 -11.05
N VAL A 301 7.08 1.13 -12.11
CA VAL A 301 8.54 1.28 -12.20
C VAL A 301 8.91 1.95 -13.52
N SER A 302 9.73 2.99 -13.44
CA SER A 302 10.21 3.79 -14.57
C SER A 302 11.51 3.21 -15.11
N LEU A 303 11.55 2.72 -16.35
CA LEU A 303 12.80 2.19 -16.93
C LEU A 303 13.76 3.29 -17.36
N ALA A 304 13.27 4.42 -17.86
CA ALA A 304 14.12 5.47 -18.43
C ALA A 304 15.07 6.08 -17.39
N ILE A 305 14.59 6.30 -16.16
CA ILE A 305 15.43 6.84 -15.08
C ILE A 305 16.47 5.82 -14.58
N HIS A 306 16.16 4.52 -14.65
CA HIS A 306 17.11 3.48 -14.29
C HIS A 306 18.22 3.32 -15.33
N ALA A 307 17.89 3.45 -16.62
CA ALA A 307 18.83 3.39 -17.73
C ALA A 307 19.72 4.66 -17.85
N GLY A 308 19.47 5.67 -17.02
CA GLY A 308 20.23 6.90 -17.02
C GLY A 308 20.19 7.68 -18.35
N PRO A 309 21.08 8.68 -18.51
CA PRO A 309 21.05 9.59 -19.66
C PRO A 309 21.50 8.99 -21.00
N ASP A 310 22.25 7.88 -20.99
CA ASP A 310 22.69 7.21 -22.21
C ASP A 310 21.70 6.11 -22.67
N GLY A 311 20.68 5.81 -21.84
CA GLY A 311 19.61 4.88 -22.14
C GLY A 311 20.06 3.42 -22.15
N ALA A 312 21.23 3.13 -21.59
CA ALA A 312 21.81 1.79 -21.49
C ALA A 312 21.71 1.27 -20.05
N PHE A 313 21.94 -0.03 -19.85
CA PHE A 313 21.96 -0.60 -18.50
C PHE A 313 23.33 -1.22 -18.18
N ASP A 314 24.04 -0.60 -17.24
CA ASP A 314 25.22 -1.15 -16.58
C ASP A 314 24.86 -2.00 -15.34
N ASP A 315 25.88 -2.61 -14.73
CA ASP A 315 25.68 -3.51 -13.58
C ASP A 315 25.16 -2.80 -12.33
N ARG A 316 25.40 -1.49 -12.19
CA ARG A 316 24.89 -0.68 -11.09
C ARG A 316 23.43 -0.33 -11.34
N GLU A 317 23.07 0.04 -12.55
CA GLU A 317 21.69 0.38 -12.93
C GLU A 317 20.76 -0.83 -12.83
N ILE A 318 21.23 -2.01 -13.26
CA ILE A 318 20.49 -3.28 -13.08
C ILE A 318 20.28 -3.59 -11.60
N ARG A 319 21.28 -3.32 -10.76
CA ARG A 319 21.17 -3.51 -9.31
C ARG A 319 20.16 -2.56 -8.70
N THR A 320 20.22 -1.27 -9.02
CA THR A 320 19.25 -0.28 -8.53
C THR A 320 17.82 -0.59 -9.01
N LEU A 321 17.66 -1.17 -10.20
CA LEU A 321 16.36 -1.68 -10.65
C LEU A 321 15.87 -2.86 -9.79
N ALA A 322 16.76 -3.78 -9.42
CA ALA A 322 16.41 -4.89 -8.52
C ALA A 322 16.05 -4.42 -7.10
N GLU A 323 16.81 -3.45 -6.57
CA GLU A 323 16.53 -2.79 -5.30
C GLU A 323 15.17 -2.11 -5.35
N THR A 324 14.85 -1.41 -6.44
CA THR A 324 13.54 -0.77 -6.64
C THR A 324 12.41 -1.80 -6.66
N PHE A 325 12.56 -2.95 -7.33
CA PHE A 325 11.56 -4.02 -7.25
C PHE A 325 11.36 -4.52 -5.83
N ALA A 326 12.45 -4.76 -5.10
CA ALA A 326 12.37 -5.25 -3.73
C ALA A 326 11.75 -4.21 -2.77
N HIS A 327 12.13 -2.95 -2.93
CA HIS A 327 11.68 -1.81 -2.13
C HIS A 327 10.18 -1.55 -2.32
N GLU A 328 9.73 -1.40 -3.57
CA GLU A 328 8.31 -1.13 -3.83
C GLU A 328 7.42 -2.33 -3.51
N ALA A 329 7.92 -3.56 -3.71
CA ALA A 329 7.24 -4.76 -3.22
C ALA A 329 7.16 -4.78 -1.70
N GLY A 330 8.21 -4.35 -1.00
CA GLY A 330 8.21 -4.17 0.45
C GLY A 330 7.13 -3.19 0.92
N HIS A 331 7.01 -2.03 0.27
CA HIS A 331 5.91 -1.09 0.50
C HIS A 331 4.54 -1.71 0.27
N TYR A 332 4.36 -2.36 -0.88
CA TYR A 332 3.11 -3.04 -1.21
C TYR A 332 2.76 -4.14 -0.19
N LEU A 333 3.77 -4.73 0.44
CA LEU A 333 3.65 -5.72 1.50
C LEU A 333 3.70 -5.11 2.92
N GLY A 334 3.43 -3.81 3.07
CA GLY A 334 3.17 -3.19 4.36
C GLY A 334 4.40 -2.62 5.07
N LEU A 335 5.58 -2.64 4.45
CA LEU A 335 6.77 -2.03 5.03
C LEU A 335 6.82 -0.52 4.79
N PHE A 336 7.24 0.22 5.81
CA PHE A 336 7.55 1.64 5.71
C PHE A 336 9.05 1.84 5.57
N HIS A 337 9.47 3.05 5.19
CA HIS A 337 10.87 3.41 5.31
C HIS A 337 11.28 3.47 6.79
N PRO A 338 12.39 2.84 7.20
CA PRO A 338 12.94 3.00 8.55
C PRO A 338 13.25 4.44 8.89
N VAL A 339 13.68 5.19 7.88
CA VAL A 339 13.88 6.63 7.98
C VAL A 339 13.32 7.35 6.77
N GLU A 340 12.81 8.56 7.00
CA GLU A 340 12.28 9.44 5.97
C GLU A 340 13.22 10.62 5.72
N LEU A 341 13.37 10.99 4.45
CA LEU A 341 14.08 12.21 4.08
C LEU A 341 13.35 13.44 4.61
N ARG A 342 14.12 14.38 5.19
CA ARG A 342 13.59 15.68 5.62
C ARG A 342 13.74 16.72 4.52
N SER A 343 12.76 17.62 4.42
CA SER A 343 12.92 18.85 3.64
C SER A 343 14.13 19.63 4.17
N GLY A 344 15.11 19.90 3.30
CA GLY A 344 16.39 20.52 3.67
C GLY A 344 17.52 19.52 3.99
N GLY A 345 17.29 18.22 3.83
CA GLY A 345 18.29 17.16 3.97
C GLY A 345 18.28 16.45 5.33
N GLY A 346 18.93 15.29 5.38
CA GLY A 346 18.99 14.41 6.55
C GLY A 346 17.74 13.53 6.72
N TYR A 347 17.72 12.79 7.81
CA TYR A 347 16.77 11.69 8.05
C TYR A 347 16.00 11.87 9.38
N ARG A 348 14.80 11.31 9.46
CA ARG A 348 13.99 11.14 10.69
C ARG A 348 13.45 9.71 10.74
N PRO A 349 13.15 9.14 11.92
CA PRO A 349 12.49 7.83 12.04
C PRO A 349 11.19 7.80 11.23
N GLY A 350 10.91 6.66 10.59
CA GLY A 350 9.82 6.52 9.62
C GLY A 350 8.88 5.33 9.85
N ASP A 351 9.39 4.22 10.40
CA ASP A 351 8.62 2.99 10.59
C ASP A 351 8.31 2.68 12.07
N PRO A 352 7.34 1.79 12.35
CA PRO A 352 6.98 1.42 13.73
C PRO A 352 7.84 0.29 14.31
N LEU A 353 8.87 -0.17 13.61
CA LEU A 353 9.61 -1.38 13.95
C LEU A 353 10.73 -1.04 14.93
N SER A 354 10.94 -1.89 15.94
CA SER A 354 11.92 -1.59 17.00
C SER A 354 13.32 -2.09 16.69
N ASP A 355 13.48 -2.94 15.68
CA ASP A 355 14.76 -3.52 15.28
C ASP A 355 15.42 -2.79 14.09
N THR A 356 14.76 -1.77 13.57
CA THR A 356 15.32 -0.82 12.60
C THR A 356 16.02 0.30 13.36
N SER A 357 17.30 0.51 13.04
CA SER A 357 18.09 1.57 13.69
C SER A 357 17.69 2.95 13.19
N ASP A 358 17.67 3.95 14.05
CA ASP A 358 17.53 5.35 13.64
C ASP A 358 18.85 5.96 13.14
N CYS A 359 18.77 6.86 12.17
CA CYS A 359 19.87 7.73 11.76
C CYS A 359 19.38 9.13 11.38
N ARG A 360 20.28 10.12 11.37
CA ARG A 360 19.96 11.54 11.04
C ARG A 360 20.73 12.10 9.85
N SER A 361 21.74 11.39 9.38
CA SER A 361 22.57 11.72 8.22
C SER A 361 22.92 10.45 7.46
N GLU A 362 23.19 10.55 6.16
CA GLU A 362 23.53 9.39 5.33
C GLU A 362 24.76 8.65 5.88
N ALA A 363 25.79 9.38 6.29
CA ALA A 363 26.98 8.80 6.92
C ALA A 363 26.64 7.95 8.16
N ALA A 364 25.70 8.41 9.01
CA ALA A 364 25.26 7.65 10.18
C ALA A 364 24.42 6.42 9.78
N CYS A 365 23.60 6.53 8.72
CA CYS A 365 22.83 5.40 8.20
C CYS A 365 23.76 4.33 7.58
N ILE A 366 24.86 4.76 6.95
CA ILE A 366 25.90 3.86 6.44
C ILE A 366 26.64 3.19 7.60
N GLU A 367 27.02 3.95 8.63
CA GLU A 367 27.72 3.43 9.81
C GLU A 367 26.89 2.40 10.57
N SER A 368 25.56 2.59 10.68
CA SER A 368 24.67 1.64 11.35
C SER A 368 24.31 0.42 10.49
N GLY A 369 24.65 0.43 9.19
CA GLY A 369 24.21 -0.58 8.22
C GLY A 369 22.77 -0.39 7.73
N LEU A 370 22.05 0.63 8.19
CA LEU A 370 20.68 0.91 7.74
C LEU A 370 20.61 1.23 6.24
N ALA A 371 21.69 1.78 5.67
CA ALA A 371 21.78 2.04 4.23
C ALA A 371 21.73 0.77 3.35
N ASP A 372 21.96 -0.42 3.93
CA ASP A 372 21.83 -1.72 3.26
C ASP A 372 20.42 -2.30 3.38
N ASN A 373 19.54 -1.66 4.17
CA ASN A 373 18.16 -2.08 4.33
C ASN A 373 17.39 -1.87 3.03
N VAL A 374 16.61 -2.88 2.62
CA VAL A 374 15.79 -2.82 1.40
C VAL A 374 14.79 -1.65 1.41
N MET A 375 14.36 -1.21 2.60
CA MET A 375 13.43 -0.10 2.78
C MET A 375 14.12 1.24 3.03
N PHE A 376 15.45 1.35 2.84
CA PHE A 376 16.10 2.65 2.90
C PHE A 376 15.65 3.52 1.70
N PRO A 377 15.25 4.79 1.90
CA PRO A 377 14.44 5.54 0.93
C PRO A 377 15.18 6.03 -0.32
N THR A 378 16.49 5.84 -0.40
CA THR A 378 17.32 6.32 -1.53
C THR A 378 18.45 5.35 -1.83
N PRO A 379 18.78 5.08 -3.10
CA PRO A 379 19.98 4.31 -3.43
C PRO A 379 21.24 4.95 -2.87
N VAL A 380 22.14 4.14 -2.30
CA VAL A 380 23.42 4.62 -1.74
C VAL A 380 24.58 4.06 -2.56
N GLY A 381 25.40 4.95 -3.12
CA GLY A 381 26.49 4.56 -4.01
C GLY A 381 27.45 3.55 -3.37
N GLY A 382 27.66 2.41 -4.03
CA GLY A 382 28.57 1.35 -3.57
C GLY A 382 28.03 0.48 -2.44
N ARG A 383 26.73 0.54 -2.17
CA ARG A 383 26.02 -0.30 -1.20
C ARG A 383 24.87 -1.02 -1.87
N ASP A 384 24.49 -2.16 -1.30
CA ASP A 384 23.43 -3.02 -1.81
C ASP A 384 22.24 -2.98 -0.83
N GLN A 385 21.07 -2.55 -1.30
CA GLN A 385 19.84 -2.51 -0.50
C GLN A 385 19.11 -3.84 -0.55
N SER A 386 19.68 -4.84 0.12
CA SER A 386 19.24 -6.24 0.04
C SER A 386 18.88 -6.88 1.38
N VAL A 387 18.87 -6.10 2.48
CA VAL A 387 18.69 -6.63 3.83
C VAL A 387 17.31 -6.30 4.39
N PHE A 388 16.62 -7.31 4.90
CA PHE A 388 15.45 -7.15 5.78
C PHE A 388 15.87 -7.35 7.25
N THR A 389 15.24 -6.63 8.17
CA THR A 389 15.31 -6.97 9.60
C THR A 389 14.37 -8.14 9.93
N PRO A 390 14.55 -8.83 11.07
CA PRO A 390 13.59 -9.83 11.54
C PRO A 390 12.14 -9.33 11.61
N GLN A 391 11.88 -8.12 12.12
CA GLN A 391 10.51 -7.60 12.18
C GLN A 391 9.96 -7.21 10.81
N GLN A 392 10.80 -6.72 9.89
CA GLN A 392 10.36 -6.50 8.50
C GLN A 392 9.99 -7.82 7.82
N SER A 393 10.77 -8.89 8.04
CA SER A 393 10.43 -10.23 7.57
C SER A 393 9.07 -10.69 8.11
N GLU A 394 8.79 -10.43 9.39
CA GLU A 394 7.51 -10.78 10.01
C GLU A 394 6.34 -10.00 9.39
N VAL A 395 6.50 -8.70 9.15
CA VAL A 395 5.46 -7.89 8.46
C VAL A 395 5.15 -8.45 7.08
N VAL A 396 6.17 -8.84 6.31
CA VAL A 396 5.99 -9.47 4.99
C VAL A 396 5.16 -10.75 5.13
N HIS A 397 5.54 -11.65 6.04
CA HIS A 397 4.82 -12.92 6.26
C HIS A 397 3.40 -12.75 6.81
N LEU A 398 3.03 -11.57 7.35
CA LEU A 398 1.65 -11.27 7.77
C LEU A 398 0.74 -10.84 6.61
N GLN A 399 1.28 -10.57 5.41
CA GLN A 399 0.45 -10.06 4.31
C GLN A 399 -0.33 -11.15 3.60
N ALA A 400 -1.57 -10.82 3.21
CA ALA A 400 -2.49 -11.73 2.53
C ALA A 400 -2.02 -12.22 1.13
N LEU A 401 -0.97 -11.60 0.56
CA LEU A 401 -0.37 -12.00 -0.72
C LEU A 401 0.80 -12.98 -0.57
N VAL A 402 1.25 -13.25 0.65
CA VAL A 402 2.22 -14.31 0.95
C VAL A 402 1.40 -15.55 1.29
N ASP A 403 1.69 -16.70 0.72
CA ASP A 403 1.00 -17.99 0.97
C ASP A 403 1.98 -19.09 1.36
#